data_AF-A0AAV1K9D8-F1
#
_entry.id   AF-A0AAV1K9D8-F1
#
_cell.length_a   1.000
_cell.length_b   1.000
_cell.length_c   1.000
_cell.angle_alpha   90.00
_cell.angle_beta   90.00
_cell.angle_gamma   90.00
#
_symmetry.space_group_name_H-M   'P 1'
#
loop_
_entity.id
_entity.type
_entity.pdbx_description
1 polymer ?
#
loop_
_entity_poly.entity_id
_entity_poly.type
_entity_poly.pdbx_seq_one_letter_code
_entity_poly.pdbx_strand_id
1 'polypeptide(L)'
;MSSDGKYIDLDSKPNYENIDVDKDTMLQSLSSITQEIQRFHFYNDSYPKNDIFDIIKMYKLNLISKNKQMKKLSENIKIACFVAKTVISAKEKQSSLTKNFVETVQNESAKVFIENKNYQKMIEELTKENTMVHNKIDNLHNWIHLGYEKVQNIRNEPVEDLNLFTKLKKIILYCGQYYADFHNENQKCKQLEQKIRFYQNKLKILESNLKVVTDELKNIRYQNMKLKRQKKYKEQIGFLSNIPVAYSQSPIQEELYNTTSQKNIQTIHKSRKELKHTQFDLSSHFLLVKNLLTDQESMLQSLNQLSKDLNSF
;
A
#
# COMPACT_ATOMS: atom_id res chain seq x y z
N MET A 1 57.03 95.68 42.90
CA MET A 1 56.66 96.35 44.17
C MET A 1 57.95 96.48 44.94
N SER A 2 58.61 97.64 44.82
CA SER A 2 58.59 98.73 45.82
C SER A 2 59.19 98.28 47.15
N SER A 3 60.15 98.96 47.76
CA SER A 3 60.67 100.32 47.57
C SER A 3 62.02 100.42 48.31
N ASP A 4 62.99 101.11 47.73
CA ASP A 4 63.47 102.45 48.13
C ASP A 4 63.86 102.55 49.62
N GLY A 5 65.13 102.74 49.93
CA GLY A 5 65.73 104.08 50.09
C GLY A 5 66.07 104.26 51.58
N LYS A 6 67.02 105.06 52.06
CA LYS A 6 67.79 106.22 51.60
C LYS A 6 69.10 106.23 52.42
N TYR A 7 70.25 106.54 51.82
CA TYR A 7 70.98 107.82 51.95
C TYR A 7 70.96 108.47 53.35
N ILE A 8 72.14 108.75 53.89
CA ILE A 8 72.66 110.11 54.12
C ILE A 8 74.19 110.02 54.32
N ASP A 9 74.87 110.70 53.41
CA ASP A 9 76.24 111.22 53.50
C ASP A 9 76.22 112.49 54.35
N LEU A 10 77.27 112.77 55.13
CA LEU A 10 77.63 114.14 55.54
C LEU A 10 78.98 114.12 56.26
N ASP A 11 79.98 114.61 55.53
CA ASP A 11 81.21 115.24 56.00
C ASP A 11 81.05 115.99 57.33
N SER A 12 81.95 115.74 58.29
CA SER A 12 82.49 116.78 59.17
C SER A 12 83.80 116.31 59.81
N LYS A 13 84.95 116.74 59.28
CA LYS A 13 86.17 116.83 60.09
C LYS A 13 86.07 118.06 60.99
N PRO A 14 86.47 117.94 62.27
CA PRO A 14 87.18 119.01 62.92
C PRO A 14 88.56 118.56 63.40
N ASN A 15 89.39 119.58 63.54
CA ASN A 15 90.81 119.58 63.85
C ASN A 15 91.06 119.46 65.36
N TYR A 16 92.17 118.77 65.65
CA TYR A 16 93.14 118.93 66.75
C TYR A 16 92.76 118.83 68.24
N GLU A 17 93.65 118.09 68.91
CA GLU A 17 94.17 118.23 70.27
C GLU A 17 93.60 117.36 71.41
N ASN A 18 94.39 116.31 71.71
CA ASN A 18 94.70 115.70 73.01
C ASN A 18 93.78 116.03 74.18
N ILE A 19 92.92 115.08 74.55
CA ILE A 19 92.49 114.88 75.94
C ILE A 19 92.38 113.37 76.21
N ASP A 20 93.05 112.97 77.30
CA ASP A 20 92.98 111.72 78.05
C ASP A 20 91.66 110.95 77.85
N VAL A 21 91.74 109.79 77.21
CA VAL A 21 90.64 108.83 77.16
C VAL A 21 90.71 107.95 78.40
N ASP A 22 89.68 108.06 79.22
CA ASP A 22 89.47 107.38 80.49
C ASP A 22 89.63 105.85 80.38
N LYS A 23 90.42 105.28 81.30
CA LYS A 23 90.86 103.88 81.29
C LYS A 23 89.67 102.91 81.34
N ASP A 24 88.57 103.33 81.96
CA ASP A 24 87.34 102.54 82.07
C ASP A 24 86.58 102.44 80.74
N THR A 25 86.58 103.49 79.92
CA THR A 25 86.01 103.45 78.55
C THR A 25 86.76 102.50 77.63
N MET A 26 88.08 102.42 77.78
CA MET A 26 88.91 101.50 77.00
C MET A 26 88.71 100.05 77.44
N LEU A 27 88.54 99.82 78.75
CA LEU A 27 88.19 98.52 79.33
C LEU A 27 86.80 98.04 78.87
N GLN A 28 85.80 98.91 78.84
CA GLN A 28 84.47 98.59 78.32
C GLN A 28 84.50 98.27 76.82
N SER A 29 85.29 99.01 76.04
CA SER A 29 85.46 98.76 74.61
C SER A 29 86.13 97.41 74.35
N LEU A 30 87.20 97.08 75.09
CA LEU A 30 87.87 95.79 75.03
C LEU A 30 86.98 94.65 75.53
N SER A 31 86.18 94.86 76.57
CA SER A 31 85.21 93.87 77.06
C SER A 31 84.09 93.64 76.03
N SER A 32 83.65 94.68 75.33
CA SER A 32 82.67 94.57 74.24
C SER A 32 83.25 93.81 73.06
N ILE A 33 84.48 94.10 72.65
CA ILE A 33 85.19 93.34 71.61
C ILE A 33 85.38 91.88 72.04
N THR A 34 85.71 91.62 73.30
CA THR A 34 85.88 90.25 73.82
C THR A 34 84.57 89.48 73.83
N GLN A 35 83.46 90.13 74.20
CA GLN A 35 82.12 89.55 74.12
C GLN A 35 81.69 89.28 72.67
N GLU A 36 82.04 90.17 71.74
CA GLU A 36 81.74 90.00 70.32
C GLU A 36 82.58 88.87 69.70
N ILE A 37 83.85 88.74 70.08
CA ILE A 37 84.73 87.62 69.69
C ILE A 37 84.20 86.30 70.25
N GLN A 38 83.76 86.28 71.51
CA GLN A 38 83.12 85.10 72.09
C GLN A 38 81.83 84.76 71.35
N ARG A 39 80.98 85.74 71.06
CA ARG A 39 79.77 85.53 70.24
C ARG A 39 80.13 84.94 68.89
N PHE A 40 81.12 85.48 68.17
CA PHE A 40 81.54 84.96 66.86
C PHE A 40 82.07 83.52 66.93
N HIS A 41 82.79 83.16 67.98
CA HIS A 41 83.27 81.78 68.17
C HIS A 41 82.15 80.79 68.50
N PHE A 42 81.12 81.22 69.22
CA PHE A 42 80.00 80.34 69.60
C PHE A 42 78.82 80.36 68.61
N TYR A 43 78.76 81.30 67.66
CA TYR A 43 77.66 81.41 66.68
C TYR A 43 77.80 80.46 65.47
N ASN A 44 78.97 79.85 65.26
CA ASN A 44 79.25 79.04 64.07
C ASN A 44 79.08 77.50 64.24
N ASP A 45 78.73 77.01 65.42
CA ASP A 45 78.55 75.56 65.67
C ASP A 45 77.08 75.09 65.59
N SER A 46 76.15 75.96 65.20
CA SER A 46 74.71 75.63 65.10
C SER A 46 74.23 75.39 63.66
N TYR A 47 74.98 74.60 62.89
CA TYR A 47 74.36 73.80 61.82
C TYR A 47 74.45 72.35 62.24
N PRO A 48 73.32 71.64 62.47
CA PRO A 48 73.41 70.21 62.64
C PRO A 48 74.05 69.68 61.35
N LYS A 49 75.27 69.15 61.45
CA LYS A 49 75.83 68.20 60.49
C LYS A 49 74.90 66.98 60.53
N ASN A 50 73.73 67.08 59.90
CA ASN A 50 73.05 65.91 59.39
C ASN A 50 74.03 65.36 58.38
N ASP A 51 74.72 64.30 58.79
CA ASP A 51 75.84 63.74 58.08
C ASP A 51 75.37 63.41 56.66
N ILE A 52 75.80 64.19 55.67
CA ILE A 52 75.36 64.06 54.27
C ILE A 52 75.58 62.61 53.81
N PHE A 53 76.58 61.95 54.39
CA PHE A 53 76.87 60.53 54.23
C PHE A 53 75.74 59.61 54.71
N ASP A 54 75.06 59.90 55.81
CA ASP A 54 73.93 59.11 56.30
C ASP A 54 72.70 59.27 55.41
N ILE A 55 72.45 60.48 54.89
CA ILE A 55 71.38 60.72 53.91
C ILE A 55 71.65 59.94 52.61
N ILE A 56 72.89 60.01 52.09
CA ILE A 56 73.32 59.25 50.90
C ILE A 56 73.22 57.74 51.14
N LYS A 57 73.60 57.26 52.32
CA LYS A 57 73.51 55.84 52.71
C LYS A 57 72.06 55.38 52.75
N MET A 58 71.14 56.18 53.29
CA MET A 58 69.70 55.91 53.27
C MET A 58 69.14 55.84 51.85
N TYR A 59 69.49 56.79 50.98
CA TYR A 59 69.08 56.75 49.57
C TYR A 59 69.65 55.54 48.82
N LYS A 60 70.89 55.14 49.09
CA LYS A 60 71.49 53.93 48.52
C LYS A 60 70.74 52.67 48.95
N LEU A 61 70.40 52.53 50.24
CA LEU A 61 69.61 51.41 50.76
C LEU A 61 68.20 51.38 50.15
N ASN A 62 67.56 52.54 50.02
CA ASN A 62 66.26 52.67 49.38
C ASN A 62 66.33 52.28 47.88
N LEU A 63 67.36 52.72 47.16
CA LEU A 63 67.59 52.34 45.76
C LEU A 63 67.79 50.83 45.61
N ILE A 64 68.56 50.19 46.50
CA ILE A 64 68.74 48.73 46.51
C ILE A 64 67.39 48.02 46.76
N SER A 65 66.59 48.51 47.72
CA SER A 65 65.26 47.98 48.00
C SER A 65 64.31 48.12 46.79
N LYS A 66 64.29 49.29 46.15
CA LYS A 66 63.51 49.55 44.93
C LYS A 66 63.96 48.67 43.76
N ASN A 67 65.27 48.44 43.59
CA ASN A 67 65.77 47.51 42.59
C ASN A 67 65.34 46.06 42.86
N LYS A 68 65.31 45.61 44.12
CA LYS A 68 64.75 44.29 44.48
C LYS A 68 63.25 44.21 44.17
N GLN A 69 62.49 45.25 44.51
CA GLN A 69 61.05 45.34 44.19
C GLN A 69 60.81 45.31 42.67
N MET A 70 61.63 46.02 41.89
CA MET A 70 61.55 46.06 40.43
C MET A 70 61.83 44.68 39.80
N LYS A 71 62.85 43.97 40.30
CA LYS A 71 63.13 42.59 39.85
C LYS A 71 61.97 41.65 40.14
N LYS A 72 61.41 41.70 41.35
CA LYS A 72 60.24 40.90 41.74
C LYS A 72 59.02 41.23 40.88
N LEU A 73 58.80 42.51 40.58
CA LEU A 73 57.72 42.94 39.69
C LEU A 73 57.92 42.41 38.26
N SER A 74 59.14 42.50 37.71
CA SER A 74 59.46 41.97 36.39
C SER A 74 59.19 40.46 36.28
N GLU A 75 59.57 39.70 37.30
CA GLU A 75 59.32 38.26 37.37
C GLU A 75 57.83 37.95 37.48
N ASN A 76 57.09 38.67 38.33
CA ASN A 76 55.64 38.56 38.44
C ASN A 76 54.94 38.85 37.11
N ILE A 77 55.38 39.88 36.36
CA ILE A 77 54.84 40.19 35.04
C ILE A 77 55.09 39.04 34.06
N LYS A 78 56.29 38.44 34.06
CA LYS A 78 56.58 37.28 33.20
C LYS A 78 55.66 36.10 33.51
N ILE A 79 55.47 35.79 34.79
CA ILE A 79 54.56 34.74 35.24
C ILE A 79 53.12 35.05 34.82
N ALA A 80 52.64 36.28 35.08
CA ALA A 80 51.30 36.72 34.70
C ALA A 80 51.07 36.62 33.18
N CYS A 81 52.05 37.04 32.37
CA CYS A 81 51.99 36.91 30.91
C CYS A 81 51.96 35.44 30.45
N PHE A 82 52.73 34.57 31.10
CA PHE A 82 52.72 33.13 30.79
C PHE A 82 51.37 32.49 31.13
N VAL A 83 50.82 32.78 32.31
CA VAL A 83 49.48 32.32 32.73
C VAL A 83 48.42 32.86 31.77
N ALA A 84 48.45 34.14 31.44
CA ALA A 84 47.49 34.75 30.51
C ALA A 84 47.53 34.08 29.13
N LYS A 85 48.72 33.81 28.57
CA LYS A 85 48.86 33.09 27.29
C LYS A 85 48.27 31.68 27.36
N THR A 86 48.53 30.96 28.44
CA THR A 86 48.01 29.60 28.64
C THR A 86 46.48 29.62 28.75
N VAL A 87 45.92 30.57 29.50
CA VAL A 87 44.48 30.75 29.67
C VAL A 87 43.82 31.13 28.34
N ILE A 88 44.41 32.05 27.57
CA ILE A 88 43.90 32.44 26.25
C ILE A 88 43.90 31.22 25.30
N SER A 89 45.01 30.48 25.22
CA SER A 89 45.09 29.28 24.38
C SER A 89 44.09 28.20 24.80
N ALA A 90 43.91 27.99 26.11
CA ALA A 90 42.90 27.06 26.61
C ALA A 90 41.47 27.51 26.26
N LYS A 91 41.19 28.82 26.37
CA LYS A 91 39.91 29.41 26.00
C LYS A 91 39.63 29.30 24.50
N GLU A 92 40.62 29.53 23.65
CA GLU A 92 40.50 29.35 22.20
C GLU A 92 40.18 27.90 21.83
N LYS A 93 40.87 26.93 22.45
CA LYS A 93 40.58 25.49 22.27
C LYS A 93 39.17 25.12 22.74
N GLN A 94 38.73 25.63 23.89
CA GLN A 94 37.36 25.40 24.35
C GLN A 94 36.32 26.05 23.41
N SER A 95 36.62 27.25 22.90
CA SER A 95 35.75 27.94 21.96
C SER A 95 35.60 27.17 20.64
N SER A 96 36.68 26.59 20.11
CA SER A 96 36.62 25.79 18.89
C SER A 96 35.86 24.47 19.10
N LEU A 97 36.09 23.77 20.21
CA LEU A 97 35.33 22.57 20.58
C LEU A 97 33.83 22.86 20.72
N THR A 98 33.49 23.95 21.41
CA THR A 98 32.09 24.36 21.60
C THR A 98 31.43 24.66 20.25
N LYS A 99 32.14 25.36 19.35
CA LYS A 99 31.63 25.66 18.00
C LYS A 99 31.36 24.38 17.21
N ASN A 100 32.29 23.42 17.21
CA ASN A 100 32.12 22.15 16.50
C ASN A 100 30.97 21.33 17.07
N PHE A 101 30.81 21.34 18.40
CA PHE A 101 29.69 20.67 19.06
C PHE A 101 28.34 21.28 18.66
N VAL A 102 28.23 22.62 18.66
CA VAL A 102 27.02 23.32 18.23
C VAL A 102 26.68 22.98 16.78
N GLU A 103 27.66 22.96 15.88
CA GLU A 103 27.45 22.61 14.47
C GLU A 103 26.99 21.15 14.31
N THR A 104 27.56 20.23 15.07
CA THR A 104 27.17 18.81 15.07
C THR A 104 25.72 18.66 15.52
N VAL A 105 25.35 19.28 16.65
CA VAL A 105 23.98 19.24 17.20
C VAL A 105 22.97 19.86 16.23
N GLN A 106 23.33 20.97 15.57
CA GLN A 106 22.47 21.59 14.56
C GLN A 106 22.22 20.67 13.37
N ASN A 107 23.28 20.02 12.87
CA ASN A 107 23.17 19.07 11.76
C ASN A 107 22.34 17.84 12.12
N GLU A 108 22.54 17.27 13.32
CA GLU A 108 21.74 16.15 13.81
C GLU A 108 20.28 16.54 14.01
N SER A 109 20.01 17.72 14.60
CA SER A 109 18.65 18.23 14.77
C SER A 109 17.94 18.41 13.44
N ALA A 110 18.63 18.89 12.39
CA ALA A 110 18.05 19.04 11.07
C ALA A 110 17.71 17.69 10.43
N LYS A 111 18.57 16.68 10.60
CA LYS A 111 18.30 15.30 10.13
C LYS A 111 17.07 14.71 10.82
N VAL A 112 17.03 14.78 12.15
CA VAL A 112 15.88 14.30 12.95
C VAL A 112 14.59 15.00 12.53
N PHE A 113 14.64 16.30 12.27
CA PHE A 113 13.47 17.04 11.79
C PHE A 113 12.96 16.54 10.43
N ILE A 114 13.86 16.27 9.49
CA ILE A 114 13.52 15.71 8.17
C ILE A 114 12.95 14.30 8.30
N GLU A 115 13.59 13.44 9.09
CA GLU A 115 13.10 12.07 9.35
C GLU A 115 11.71 12.09 9.98
N ASN A 116 11.49 12.93 10.99
CA ASN A 116 10.19 13.07 11.64
C ASN A 116 9.10 13.51 10.66
N LYS A 117 9.42 14.46 9.76
CA LYS A 117 8.50 14.88 8.69
C LYS A 117 8.19 13.74 7.72
N ASN A 118 9.15 12.89 7.40
CA ASN A 118 8.95 11.73 6.53
C ASN A 118 8.09 10.66 7.22
N TYR A 119 8.35 10.37 8.50
CA TYR A 119 7.51 9.46 9.28
C TYR A 119 6.08 9.96 9.41
N GLN A 120 5.88 11.26 9.60
CA GLN A 120 4.54 11.85 9.65
C GLN A 120 3.76 11.63 8.34
N LYS A 121 4.40 11.85 7.18
CA LYS A 121 3.79 11.54 5.87
C LYS A 121 3.44 10.05 5.73
N MET A 122 4.36 9.17 6.14
CA MET A 122 4.13 7.73 6.08
C MET A 122 2.94 7.30 6.96
N ILE A 123 2.82 7.88 8.16
CA ILE A 123 1.67 7.65 9.05
C ILE A 123 0.37 8.11 8.39
N GLU A 124 0.36 9.28 7.74
CA GLU A 124 -0.82 9.78 7.03
C GLU A 124 -1.23 8.87 5.87
N GLU A 125 -0.26 8.39 5.08
CA GLU A 125 -0.49 7.45 3.98
C GLU A 125 -1.06 6.12 4.48
N LEU A 126 -0.44 5.52 5.51
CA LEU A 126 -0.90 4.27 6.12
C LEU A 126 -2.27 4.42 6.77
N THR A 127 -2.56 5.58 7.37
CA THR A 127 -3.89 5.85 7.94
C THR A 127 -4.96 5.89 6.86
N LYS A 128 -4.68 6.54 5.72
CA LYS A 128 -5.59 6.54 4.56
C LYS A 128 -5.82 5.13 4.03
N GLU A 129 -4.76 4.35 3.86
CA GLU A 129 -4.88 2.96 3.40
C GLU A 129 -5.74 2.12 4.36
N ASN A 130 -5.49 2.24 5.66
CA ASN A 130 -6.25 1.50 6.68
C ASN A 130 -7.74 1.87 6.66
N THR A 131 -8.08 3.16 6.50
CA THR A 131 -9.48 3.58 6.34
C THR A 131 -10.12 3.02 5.07
N MET A 132 -9.37 2.93 3.96
CA MET A 132 -9.85 2.32 2.72
C MET A 132 -10.14 0.82 2.91
N VAL A 133 -9.26 0.11 3.64
CA VAL A 133 -9.45 -1.31 3.96
C VAL A 133 -10.66 -1.52 4.86
N HIS A 134 -10.83 -0.72 5.91
CA HIS A 134 -12.02 -0.77 6.77
C HIS A 134 -13.31 -0.56 5.94
N ASN A 135 -13.34 0.45 5.07
CA ASN A 135 -14.49 0.69 4.19
C ASN A 135 -14.79 -0.50 3.28
N LYS A 136 -13.77 -1.20 2.76
CA LYS A 136 -13.97 -2.42 1.96
C LYS A 136 -14.56 -3.55 2.79
N ILE A 137 -14.09 -3.74 4.03
CA ILE A 137 -14.61 -4.76 4.94
C ILE A 137 -16.07 -4.47 5.29
N ASP A 138 -16.40 -3.24 5.64
CA ASP A 138 -17.77 -2.83 5.95
C ASP A 138 -18.71 -3.01 4.75
N ASN A 139 -18.23 -2.68 3.55
CA ASN A 139 -18.97 -2.96 2.32
C ASN A 139 -19.22 -4.47 2.18
N LEU A 140 -18.21 -5.33 2.34
CA LEU A 140 -18.40 -6.77 2.26
C LEU A 140 -19.40 -7.29 3.31
N HIS A 141 -19.35 -6.77 4.52
CA HIS A 141 -20.34 -7.09 5.56
C HIS A 141 -21.75 -6.73 5.10
N ASN A 142 -21.96 -5.50 4.62
CA ASN A 142 -23.25 -5.04 4.10
C ASN A 142 -23.73 -5.90 2.93
N TRP A 143 -22.84 -6.29 2.01
CA TRP A 143 -23.17 -7.17 0.89
C TRP A 143 -23.63 -8.55 1.36
N ILE A 144 -22.99 -9.12 2.39
CA ILE A 144 -23.41 -10.40 2.97
C ILE A 144 -24.79 -10.27 3.64
N HIS A 145 -25.03 -9.18 4.38
CA HIS A 145 -26.34 -8.92 4.99
C HIS A 145 -27.45 -8.83 3.94
N LEU A 146 -27.27 -7.98 2.92
CA LEU A 146 -28.22 -7.82 1.82
C LEU A 146 -28.41 -9.12 1.03
N GLY A 147 -27.33 -9.87 0.81
CA GLY A 147 -27.39 -11.17 0.14
C GLY A 147 -28.22 -12.18 0.94
N TYR A 148 -28.03 -12.23 2.26
CA TYR A 148 -28.77 -13.12 3.15
C TYR A 148 -30.25 -12.78 3.18
N GLU A 149 -30.61 -11.50 3.33
CA GLU A 149 -32.00 -11.04 3.29
C GLU A 149 -32.69 -11.42 1.98
N LYS A 150 -32.02 -11.20 0.84
CA LYS A 150 -32.56 -11.58 -0.48
C LYS A 150 -32.80 -13.09 -0.58
N VAL A 151 -31.86 -13.91 -0.10
CA VAL A 151 -32.01 -15.37 -0.14
C VAL A 151 -33.17 -15.83 0.74
N GLN A 152 -33.33 -15.27 1.94
CA GLN A 152 -34.47 -15.58 2.82
C GLN A 152 -35.80 -15.15 2.19
N ASN A 153 -35.84 -13.98 1.55
CA ASN A 153 -37.04 -13.51 0.83
C ASN A 153 -37.42 -14.45 -0.31
N ILE A 154 -36.46 -14.95 -1.10
CA ILE A 154 -36.73 -15.93 -2.18
C ILE A 154 -37.29 -17.24 -1.62
N ARG A 155 -36.84 -17.64 -0.43
CA ARG A 155 -37.27 -18.88 0.25
C ARG A 155 -38.52 -18.69 1.11
N ASN A 156 -39.05 -17.47 1.23
CA ASN A 156 -40.11 -17.10 2.17
C ASN A 156 -39.82 -17.50 3.63
N GLU A 157 -38.56 -17.41 4.04
CA GLU A 157 -38.13 -17.64 5.43
C GLU A 157 -37.93 -16.31 6.16
N PRO A 158 -38.18 -16.24 7.47
CA PRO A 158 -37.88 -15.04 8.25
C PRO A 158 -36.37 -14.77 8.27
N VAL A 159 -36.01 -13.49 8.33
CA VAL A 159 -34.61 -13.06 8.48
C VAL A 159 -34.21 -13.22 9.94
N GLU A 160 -33.33 -14.18 10.20
CA GLU A 160 -32.77 -14.42 11.53
C GLU A 160 -31.54 -13.53 11.78
N ASP A 161 -31.40 -13.05 13.02
CA ASP A 161 -30.19 -12.32 13.39
C ASP A 161 -29.04 -13.28 13.73
N LEU A 162 -28.33 -13.67 12.67
CA LEU A 162 -27.18 -14.56 12.75
C LEU A 162 -25.87 -13.80 12.60
N ASN A 163 -24.80 -14.41 13.10
CA ASN A 163 -23.45 -13.92 12.83
C ASN A 163 -23.16 -13.91 11.31
N LEU A 164 -22.28 -13.01 10.88
CA LEU A 164 -21.98 -12.76 9.47
C LEU A 164 -21.49 -14.02 8.73
N PHE A 165 -20.64 -14.81 9.38
CA PHE A 165 -20.07 -16.01 8.77
C PHE A 165 -21.13 -17.09 8.54
N THR A 166 -22.08 -17.24 9.46
CA THR A 166 -23.23 -18.13 9.33
C THR A 166 -24.18 -17.62 8.24
N LYS A 167 -24.41 -16.31 8.14
CA LYS A 167 -25.16 -15.70 7.02
C LYS A 167 -24.51 -16.06 5.67
N LEU A 168 -23.19 -15.91 5.56
CA LEU A 168 -22.45 -16.28 4.35
C LEU A 168 -22.53 -17.79 4.04
N LYS A 169 -22.37 -18.66 5.04
CA LYS A 169 -22.52 -20.12 4.88
C LYS A 169 -23.92 -20.49 4.34
N LYS A 170 -24.97 -19.88 4.91
CA LYS A 170 -26.35 -20.07 4.44
C LYS A 170 -26.51 -19.61 2.98
N ILE A 171 -25.97 -18.44 2.61
CA ILE A 171 -25.99 -17.96 1.22
C ILE A 171 -25.35 -18.98 0.28
N ILE A 172 -24.14 -19.45 0.59
CA ILE A 172 -23.42 -20.42 -0.24
C ILE A 172 -24.22 -21.71 -0.40
N LEU A 173 -24.74 -22.25 0.70
CA LEU A 173 -25.50 -23.50 0.70
C LEU A 173 -26.80 -23.38 -0.10
N TYR A 174 -27.58 -22.32 0.10
CA TYR A 174 -28.85 -22.12 -0.59
C TYR A 174 -28.66 -21.82 -2.08
N CYS A 175 -27.68 -21.00 -2.44
CA CYS A 175 -27.35 -20.77 -3.85
C CYS A 175 -26.84 -22.06 -4.53
N GLY A 176 -26.04 -22.87 -3.82
CA GLY A 176 -25.58 -24.16 -4.30
C GLY A 176 -26.72 -25.15 -4.52
N GLN A 177 -27.67 -25.21 -3.59
CA GLN A 177 -28.88 -26.02 -3.72
C GLN A 177 -29.72 -25.58 -4.92
N TYR A 178 -29.96 -24.27 -5.07
CA TYR A 178 -30.70 -23.73 -6.22
C TYR A 178 -30.05 -24.12 -7.55
N TYR A 179 -28.73 -24.04 -7.65
CA TYR A 179 -27.99 -24.43 -8.85
C TYR A 179 -28.15 -25.92 -9.17
N ALA A 180 -28.05 -26.78 -8.15
CA ALA A 180 -28.25 -28.22 -8.32
C ALA A 180 -29.69 -28.56 -8.74
N ASP A 181 -30.68 -27.95 -8.10
CA ASP A 181 -32.10 -28.15 -8.40
C ASP A 181 -32.43 -27.71 -9.84
N PHE A 182 -31.93 -26.55 -10.26
CA PHE A 182 -32.07 -26.06 -11.63
C PHE A 182 -31.47 -27.04 -12.65
N HIS A 183 -30.29 -27.59 -12.39
CA HIS A 183 -29.65 -28.53 -13.29
C HIS A 183 -30.43 -29.86 -13.39
N ASN A 184 -30.92 -30.36 -12.25
CA ASN A 184 -31.74 -31.57 -12.18
C ASN A 184 -33.05 -31.39 -12.95
N GLU A 185 -33.73 -30.25 -12.76
CA GLU A 185 -34.96 -29.94 -13.49
C GLU A 185 -34.72 -29.81 -15.00
N ASN A 186 -33.64 -29.15 -15.40
CA ASN A 186 -33.27 -29.03 -16.82
C ASN A 186 -32.99 -30.41 -17.46
N GLN A 187 -32.30 -31.32 -16.76
CA GLN A 187 -32.10 -32.69 -17.24
C GLN A 187 -33.44 -33.44 -17.40
N LYS A 188 -34.34 -33.31 -16.42
CA LYS A 188 -35.68 -33.91 -16.49
C LYS A 188 -36.48 -33.36 -17.67
N CYS A 189 -36.44 -32.05 -17.91
CA CYS A 189 -37.09 -31.41 -19.07
C CYS A 189 -36.56 -31.98 -20.39
N LYS A 190 -35.22 -32.09 -20.55
CA LYS A 190 -34.61 -32.69 -21.74
C LYS A 190 -35.06 -34.13 -21.98
N GLN A 191 -35.15 -34.95 -20.93
CA GLN A 191 -35.63 -36.32 -21.04
C GLN A 191 -37.11 -36.38 -21.46
N LEU A 192 -37.95 -35.51 -20.90
CA LEU A 192 -39.36 -35.42 -21.28
C LEU A 192 -39.53 -34.95 -22.73
N GLU A 193 -38.74 -33.98 -23.19
CA GLU A 193 -38.73 -33.56 -24.59
C GLU A 193 -38.37 -34.70 -25.53
N GLN A 194 -37.34 -35.48 -25.22
CA GLN A 194 -36.97 -36.66 -26.02
C GLN A 194 -38.11 -37.68 -26.07
N LYS A 195 -38.76 -37.93 -24.94
CA LYS A 195 -39.93 -38.83 -24.85
C LYS A 195 -41.11 -38.34 -25.69
N ILE A 196 -41.39 -37.04 -25.66
CA ILE A 196 -42.42 -36.40 -26.49
C ILE A 196 -42.09 -36.56 -27.97
N ARG A 197 -40.86 -36.26 -28.39
CA ARG A 197 -40.41 -36.45 -29.78
C ARG A 197 -40.57 -37.89 -30.24
N PHE A 198 -40.24 -38.86 -29.38
CA PHE A 198 -40.44 -40.28 -29.67
C PHE A 198 -41.92 -40.63 -29.89
N TYR A 199 -42.81 -40.20 -28.99
CA TYR A 199 -44.25 -40.47 -29.15
C TYR A 199 -44.86 -39.77 -30.37
N GLN A 200 -44.45 -38.53 -30.67
CA GLN A 200 -44.87 -37.83 -31.87
C GLN A 200 -44.46 -38.58 -33.14
N ASN A 201 -43.24 -39.12 -33.20
CA ASN A 201 -42.81 -39.94 -34.32
C ASN A 201 -43.63 -41.23 -34.43
N LYS A 202 -43.92 -41.88 -33.30
CA LYS A 202 -44.75 -43.10 -33.29
C LYS A 202 -46.18 -42.82 -33.74
N LEU A 203 -46.77 -41.69 -33.33
CA LEU A 203 -48.08 -41.25 -33.78
C LEU A 203 -48.10 -41.00 -35.29
N LYS A 204 -47.10 -40.29 -35.84
CA LYS A 204 -46.99 -40.08 -37.29
C LYS A 204 -46.92 -41.40 -38.07
N ILE A 205 -46.19 -42.39 -37.56
CA ILE A 205 -46.12 -43.73 -38.18
C ILE A 205 -47.50 -44.41 -38.13
N LEU A 206 -48.18 -44.37 -36.99
CA LEU A 206 -49.52 -44.95 -36.83
C LEU A 206 -50.55 -44.26 -37.73
N GLU A 207 -50.53 -42.93 -37.83
CA GLU A 207 -51.38 -42.15 -38.74
C GLU A 207 -51.14 -42.53 -40.20
N SER A 208 -49.87 -42.67 -40.61
CA SER A 208 -49.51 -43.14 -41.95
C SER A 208 -50.04 -44.55 -42.21
N ASN A 209 -49.83 -45.48 -41.27
CA ASN A 209 -50.31 -46.85 -41.39
C ASN A 209 -51.84 -46.92 -41.46
N LEU A 210 -52.54 -46.14 -40.64
CA LEU A 210 -54.00 -46.08 -40.64
C LEU A 210 -54.52 -45.54 -41.98
N LYS A 211 -53.85 -44.54 -42.56
CA LYS A 211 -54.17 -44.04 -43.90
C LYS A 211 -54.03 -45.13 -44.96
N VAL A 212 -52.93 -45.90 -44.93
CA VAL A 212 -52.71 -47.04 -45.85
C VAL A 212 -53.82 -48.08 -45.70
N VAL A 213 -54.12 -48.53 -44.48
CA VAL A 213 -55.20 -49.51 -44.23
C VAL A 213 -56.56 -48.98 -44.69
N THR A 214 -56.83 -47.68 -44.47
CA THR A 214 -58.08 -47.05 -44.91
C THR A 214 -58.21 -47.05 -46.43
N ASP A 215 -57.13 -46.77 -47.14
CA ASP A 215 -57.12 -46.77 -48.61
C ASP A 215 -57.21 -48.19 -49.19
N GLU A 216 -56.54 -49.17 -48.57
CA GLU A 216 -56.70 -50.59 -48.90
C GLU A 216 -58.16 -51.06 -48.71
N LEU A 217 -58.79 -50.65 -47.60
CA LEU A 217 -60.17 -51.02 -47.29
C LEU A 217 -61.17 -50.37 -48.26
N LYS A 218 -60.93 -49.12 -48.69
CA LYS A 218 -61.70 -48.49 -49.79
C LYS A 218 -61.54 -49.26 -51.10
N ASN A 219 -60.31 -49.68 -51.44
CA ASN A 219 -60.04 -50.47 -52.64
C ASN A 219 -60.78 -51.82 -52.61
N ILE A 220 -60.71 -52.55 -51.48
CA ILE A 220 -61.44 -53.82 -51.29
C ILE A 220 -62.95 -53.61 -51.40
N ARG A 221 -63.51 -52.55 -50.79
CA ARG A 221 -64.95 -52.22 -50.92
C ARG A 221 -65.33 -51.98 -52.38
N TYR A 222 -64.52 -51.24 -53.12
CA TYR A 222 -64.73 -50.98 -54.54
C TYR A 222 -64.69 -52.28 -55.37
N GLN A 223 -63.67 -53.12 -55.15
CA GLN A 223 -63.55 -54.42 -55.82
C GLN A 223 -64.74 -55.33 -55.52
N ASN A 224 -65.17 -55.42 -54.26
CA ASN A 224 -66.35 -56.19 -53.86
C ASN A 224 -67.63 -55.68 -54.52
N MET A 225 -67.80 -54.35 -54.63
CA MET A 225 -68.96 -53.77 -55.33
C MET A 225 -68.92 -54.09 -56.83
N LYS A 226 -67.75 -54.02 -57.47
CA LYS A 226 -67.54 -54.39 -58.87
C LYS A 226 -67.87 -55.87 -59.11
N LEU A 227 -67.37 -56.77 -58.26
CA LEU A 227 -67.67 -58.21 -58.31
C LEU A 227 -69.16 -58.50 -58.12
N LYS A 228 -69.84 -57.83 -57.18
CA LYS A 228 -71.29 -57.96 -56.99
C LYS A 228 -72.08 -57.55 -58.23
N ARG A 229 -71.69 -56.44 -58.89
CA ARG A 229 -72.29 -56.03 -60.17
C ARG A 229 -72.08 -57.09 -61.25
N GLN A 230 -70.86 -57.60 -61.39
CA GLN A 230 -70.55 -58.66 -62.37
C GLN A 230 -71.33 -59.95 -62.13
N LYS A 231 -71.51 -60.37 -60.86
CA LYS A 231 -72.35 -61.53 -60.52
C LYS A 231 -73.81 -61.32 -60.92
N LYS A 232 -74.40 -60.15 -60.62
CA LYS A 232 -75.78 -59.82 -61.06
C LYS A 232 -75.96 -59.87 -62.58
N TYR A 233 -74.99 -59.36 -63.35
CA TYR A 233 -75.03 -59.46 -64.81
C TYR A 233 -74.93 -60.92 -65.31
N LYS A 234 -74.08 -61.74 -64.69
CA LYS A 234 -73.99 -63.17 -65.04
C LYS A 234 -75.25 -63.96 -64.70
N GLU A 235 -75.88 -63.66 -63.56
CA GLU A 235 -77.16 -64.28 -63.16
C GLU A 235 -78.32 -63.84 -64.07
N GLN A 236 -78.31 -62.61 -64.58
CA GLN A 236 -79.30 -62.13 -65.57
C GLN A 236 -79.09 -62.74 -66.96
N ILE A 237 -77.84 -62.99 -67.38
CA ILE A 237 -77.55 -63.63 -68.67
C ILE A 237 -77.80 -65.15 -68.61
N GLY A 238 -77.61 -65.78 -67.44
CA GLY A 238 -77.93 -67.20 -67.23
C GLY A 238 -79.42 -67.55 -67.35
N PHE A 239 -80.32 -66.56 -67.36
CA PHE A 239 -81.75 -66.74 -67.59
C PHE A 239 -82.16 -66.72 -69.07
N LEU A 240 -81.26 -66.37 -70.01
CA LEU A 240 -81.58 -66.20 -71.43
C LEU A 240 -80.86 -67.17 -72.38
N SER A 241 -80.05 -68.10 -71.89
CA SER A 241 -79.35 -69.08 -72.73
C SER A 241 -79.89 -70.50 -72.52
N ASN A 242 -81.09 -70.77 -73.05
CA ASN A 242 -81.59 -72.12 -73.28
C ASN A 242 -82.49 -72.13 -74.54
N ILE A 243 -81.90 -71.94 -75.73
CA ILE A 243 -82.50 -72.33 -77.01
C ILE A 243 -81.38 -72.87 -77.93
N PRO A 244 -81.50 -74.11 -78.46
CA PRO A 244 -80.49 -74.71 -79.34
C PRO A 244 -80.93 -74.64 -80.82
N VAL A 245 -80.10 -74.14 -81.74
CA VAL A 245 -80.25 -74.40 -83.20
C VAL A 245 -78.88 -74.41 -83.90
N ALA A 246 -78.79 -75.23 -84.95
CA ALA A 246 -77.63 -75.88 -85.54
C ALA A 246 -76.94 -75.15 -86.74
N TYR A 247 -75.68 -75.52 -86.97
CA TYR A 247 -74.85 -75.58 -88.20
C TYR A 247 -75.03 -74.59 -89.38
N SER A 248 -73.94 -73.91 -89.77
CA SER A 248 -73.35 -73.95 -91.14
C SER A 248 -71.94 -73.31 -91.22
N GLN A 249 -71.19 -73.65 -92.27
CA GLN A 249 -69.73 -73.55 -92.46
C GLN A 249 -69.14 -72.15 -92.78
N SER A 250 -67.80 -72.08 -92.58
CA SER A 250 -66.69 -71.09 -92.78
C SER A 250 -66.60 -70.31 -94.13
N PRO A 251 -65.59 -69.43 -94.46
CA PRO A 251 -64.28 -69.08 -93.81
C PRO A 251 -63.80 -67.57 -93.90
N ILE A 252 -62.56 -67.30 -93.42
CA ILE A 252 -61.59 -66.18 -93.70
C ILE A 252 -61.81 -64.77 -93.06
N GLN A 253 -60.90 -64.31 -92.18
CA GLN A 253 -59.93 -63.21 -92.41
C GLN A 253 -59.19 -62.70 -91.15
N GLU A 254 -57.98 -62.25 -91.41
CA GLU A 254 -56.90 -61.78 -90.54
C GLU A 254 -57.17 -60.49 -89.74
N GLU A 255 -56.42 -60.39 -88.64
CA GLU A 255 -55.70 -59.20 -88.14
C GLU A 255 -56.38 -58.04 -87.37
N LEU A 256 -55.54 -57.43 -86.51
CA LEU A 256 -55.61 -56.12 -85.86
C LEU A 256 -56.35 -55.99 -84.49
N TYR A 257 -55.66 -56.30 -83.39
CA TYR A 257 -54.92 -55.30 -82.56
C TYR A 257 -54.51 -55.90 -81.20
N ASN A 258 -53.19 -56.04 -81.01
CA ASN A 258 -52.54 -56.02 -79.70
C ASN A 258 -52.80 -54.67 -79.02
N THR A 259 -52.97 -54.63 -77.69
CA THR A 259 -52.08 -53.89 -76.78
C THR A 259 -52.48 -53.98 -75.29
N THR A 260 -51.57 -54.59 -74.51
CA THR A 260 -51.07 -54.08 -73.22
C THR A 260 -51.99 -54.13 -71.99
N SER A 261 -51.93 -55.22 -71.21
CA SER A 261 -51.70 -55.15 -69.74
C SER A 261 -51.52 -56.56 -69.13
N GLN A 262 -50.48 -57.28 -69.55
CA GLN A 262 -50.04 -58.53 -68.91
C GLN A 262 -48.57 -58.51 -68.48
N LYS A 263 -48.00 -57.32 -68.31
CA LYS A 263 -46.69 -57.12 -67.66
C LYS A 263 -46.84 -56.11 -66.52
N ASN A 264 -47.35 -56.56 -65.37
CA ASN A 264 -47.15 -55.86 -64.10
C ASN A 264 -47.32 -56.73 -62.84
N ILE A 265 -47.18 -58.07 -62.96
CA ILE A 265 -47.14 -58.98 -61.80
C ILE A 265 -45.70 -59.44 -61.48
N GLN A 266 -44.69 -58.97 -62.21
CA GLN A 266 -43.28 -59.35 -61.96
C GLN A 266 -42.33 -58.20 -61.56
N THR A 267 -42.85 -57.01 -61.24
CA THR A 267 -42.03 -55.83 -60.92
C THR A 267 -42.35 -55.13 -59.59
N ILE A 268 -42.98 -55.83 -58.64
CA ILE A 268 -43.05 -55.38 -57.23
C ILE A 268 -42.56 -56.50 -56.30
N HIS A 269 -41.43 -57.11 -56.64
CA HIS A 269 -40.61 -57.88 -55.69
C HIS A 269 -39.16 -57.38 -55.58
N LYS A 270 -38.84 -56.21 -56.19
CA LYS A 270 -37.55 -55.52 -56.02
C LYS A 270 -37.67 -54.25 -55.18
N SER A 271 -38.22 -54.39 -53.99
CA SER A 271 -37.82 -53.57 -52.83
C SER A 271 -38.02 -54.33 -51.51
N ARG A 272 -37.94 -55.67 -51.56
CA ARG A 272 -37.52 -56.42 -50.39
C ARG A 272 -36.01 -56.18 -50.30
N LYS A 273 -35.61 -55.07 -49.68
CA LYS A 273 -34.28 -55.01 -49.06
C LYS A 273 -34.23 -56.27 -48.21
N GLU A 274 -33.37 -57.19 -48.62
CA GLU A 274 -32.94 -58.27 -47.76
C GLU A 274 -32.68 -57.62 -46.40
N LEU A 275 -33.50 -58.01 -45.41
CA LEU A 275 -33.02 -58.11 -44.05
C LEU A 275 -31.83 -59.08 -44.14
N LYS A 276 -30.66 -58.56 -44.56
CA LYS A 276 -29.41 -59.06 -44.03
C LYS A 276 -29.65 -59.03 -42.54
N HIS A 277 -29.49 -60.19 -41.89
CA HIS A 277 -29.26 -60.25 -40.47
C HIS A 277 -28.25 -59.14 -40.14
N THR A 278 -28.76 -57.98 -39.74
CA THR A 278 -28.01 -57.08 -38.89
C THR A 278 -27.93 -57.93 -37.64
N GLN A 279 -26.82 -58.66 -37.51
CA GLN A 279 -26.34 -59.06 -36.20
C GLN A 279 -26.63 -57.88 -35.31
N PHE A 280 -27.39 -58.12 -34.24
CA PHE A 280 -27.59 -57.14 -33.19
C PHE A 280 -26.19 -56.71 -32.73
N ASP A 281 -25.67 -55.64 -33.33
CA ASP A 281 -24.32 -55.17 -33.05
C ASP A 281 -24.40 -54.36 -31.77
N LEU A 282 -24.43 -55.11 -30.68
CA LEU A 282 -24.39 -54.60 -29.32
C LEU A 282 -23.03 -53.98 -29.02
N SER A 283 -22.04 -53.99 -29.91
CA SER A 283 -20.73 -53.38 -29.66
C SER A 283 -20.85 -51.90 -29.31
N SER A 284 -21.74 -51.18 -29.99
CA SER A 284 -22.04 -49.77 -29.65
C SER A 284 -22.70 -49.63 -28.26
N HIS A 285 -23.60 -50.55 -27.90
CA HIS A 285 -24.25 -50.58 -26.59
C HIS A 285 -23.28 -50.97 -25.48
N PHE A 286 -22.43 -51.97 -25.68
CA PHE A 286 -21.41 -52.41 -24.73
C PHE A 286 -20.30 -51.37 -24.56
N LEU A 287 -19.94 -50.64 -25.63
CA LEU A 287 -19.02 -49.50 -25.53
C LEU A 287 -19.65 -48.39 -24.69
N LEU A 288 -20.93 -48.08 -24.91
CA LEU A 288 -21.66 -47.11 -24.09
C LEU A 288 -21.74 -47.55 -22.62
N VAL A 289 -22.07 -48.82 -22.35
CA VAL A 289 -22.14 -49.37 -20.99
C VAL A 289 -20.77 -49.34 -20.32
N LYS A 290 -19.70 -49.71 -21.04
CA LYS A 290 -18.33 -49.63 -20.54
C LYS A 290 -17.94 -48.20 -20.18
N ASN A 291 -18.25 -47.23 -21.05
CA ASN A 291 -17.98 -45.82 -20.80
C ASN A 291 -18.76 -45.29 -19.59
N LEU A 292 -20.03 -45.69 -19.45
CA LEU A 292 -20.85 -45.33 -18.29
C LEU A 292 -20.31 -45.94 -16.99
N LEU A 293 -19.83 -47.18 -17.01
CA LEU A 293 -19.21 -47.81 -15.85
C LEU A 293 -17.89 -47.11 -15.46
N THR A 294 -17.07 -46.73 -16.44
CA THR A 294 -15.84 -45.96 -16.18
C THR A 294 -16.13 -44.56 -15.66
N ASP A 295 -17.18 -43.89 -16.17
CA ASP A 295 -17.60 -42.58 -15.67
C ASP A 295 -18.12 -42.66 -14.23
N GLN A 296 -18.90 -43.71 -13.91
CA GLN A 296 -19.36 -43.96 -12.54
C GLN A 296 -18.20 -44.21 -11.58
N GLU A 297 -17.19 -44.98 -12.00
CA GLU A 297 -16.02 -45.27 -11.18
C GLU A 297 -15.15 -44.02 -10.95
N SER A 298 -14.95 -43.20 -11.99
CA SER A 298 -14.27 -41.89 -11.90
C SER A 298 -15.00 -40.92 -10.95
N MET A 299 -16.34 -40.89 -11.03
CA MET A 299 -17.16 -40.05 -10.17
C MET A 299 -17.13 -40.51 -8.71
N LEU A 300 -17.11 -41.83 -8.45
CA LEU A 300 -16.91 -42.38 -7.10
C LEU A 300 -15.53 -42.05 -6.54
N GLN A 301 -14.48 -42.11 -7.35
CA GLN A 301 -13.13 -41.68 -6.94
C GLN A 301 -13.10 -40.19 -6.59
N SER A 302 -13.75 -39.35 -7.41
CA SER A 302 -13.85 -37.91 -7.17
C SER A 302 -14.62 -37.59 -5.88
N LEU A 303 -15.71 -38.30 -5.61
CA LEU A 303 -16.47 -38.16 -4.36
C LEU A 303 -15.67 -38.64 -3.14
N ASN A 304 -14.93 -39.74 -3.26
CA ASN A 304 -14.06 -40.22 -2.19
C ASN A 304 -12.91 -39.25 -1.91
N GLN A 305 -12.35 -38.62 -2.95
CA GLN A 305 -11.32 -37.59 -2.79
C GLN A 305 -11.90 -36.35 -2.09
N LEU A 306 -13.07 -35.87 -2.53
CA LEU A 306 -13.76 -34.75 -1.91
C LEU A 306 -14.10 -35.03 -0.44
N SER A 307 -14.51 -36.26 -0.12
CA SER A 307 -14.77 -36.71 1.25
C SER A 307 -13.50 -36.73 2.10
N LYS A 308 -12.36 -37.18 1.56
CA LYS A 308 -11.07 -37.10 2.25
C LYS A 308 -10.64 -35.66 2.50
N ASP A 309 -10.78 -34.78 1.51
CA ASP A 309 -10.41 -33.38 1.61
C ASP A 309 -11.27 -32.66 2.65
N LEU A 310 -12.58 -32.94 2.72
CA LEU A 310 -13.49 -32.39 3.72
C LEU A 310 -13.24 -32.90 5.15
N ASN A 311 -12.76 -34.14 5.31
CA ASN A 311 -12.41 -34.71 6.62
C ASN A 311 -10.97 -34.38 7.06
N SER A 312 -10.18 -33.68 6.22
CA SER A 312 -8.80 -33.29 6.50
C SER A 312 -8.65 -31.85 7.04
N PHE A 313 -9.77 -31.13 7.17
CA PHE A 313 -9.90 -29.82 7.83
C PHE A 313 -10.62 -29.95 9.17
#